data_AF-A0A2K8KBN3-F1
#
_entry.id   AF-A0A2K8KBN3-F1
#
_cell.length_a   1.000
_cell.length_b   1.000
_cell.length_c   1.000
_cell.angle_alpha   90.00
_cell.angle_beta   90.00
_cell.angle_gamma   90.00
#
_symmetry.space_group_name_H-M   'P 1'
#
loop_
_entity.id
_entity.type
_entity.pdbx_description
1 polymer ?
#
loop_
_entity_poly.entity_id
_entity_poly.type
_entity_poly.pdbx_seq_one_letter_code
_entity_poly.pdbx_strand_id
1 'polypeptide(L)'
;MTEAQRAEFEQRRLAVLQASIKKDPRHRQYARKRRLSVVASVLGSFVVFGVVLLLIKSFIMAFEGQEAYVQMVAPIMETQPEGGVIALAIAPDPASTAIAALLKPLFSAEQAPAASEGMTVPLNMSGTQD
;
A
#
# COMPACT_ATOMS: atom_id res chain seq x y z
N MET A 1 50.69 -32.10 -1.57
CA MET A 1 49.22 -31.94 -1.58
C MET A 1 48.83 -31.29 -2.89
N THR A 2 48.03 -31.97 -3.69
CA THR A 2 47.45 -31.39 -4.91
C THR A 2 46.29 -30.45 -4.55
N GLU A 3 45.95 -29.51 -5.43
CA GLU A 3 44.84 -28.56 -5.18
C GLU A 3 43.50 -29.28 -4.97
N ALA A 4 43.27 -30.38 -5.70
CA ALA A 4 42.10 -31.24 -5.52
C ALA A 4 42.02 -31.83 -4.09
N GLN A 5 43.15 -32.27 -3.52
CA GLN A 5 43.20 -32.80 -2.16
C GLN A 5 42.96 -31.73 -1.09
N ARG A 6 43.38 -30.47 -1.35
CA ARG A 6 43.08 -29.35 -0.46
C ARG A 6 41.59 -29.01 -0.45
N ALA A 7 40.97 -28.93 -1.63
CA ALA A 7 39.54 -28.66 -1.76
C ALA A 7 38.70 -29.75 -1.07
N GLU A 8 39.06 -31.02 -1.24
CA GLU A 8 38.38 -32.14 -0.59
C GLU A 8 38.52 -32.08 0.94
N PHE A 9 39.70 -31.71 1.45
CA PHE A 9 39.93 -31.54 2.88
C PHE A 9 39.14 -30.36 3.46
N GLU A 10 39.07 -29.23 2.74
CA GLU A 10 38.29 -28.07 3.14
C GLU A 10 36.79 -28.37 3.19
N GLN A 11 36.27 -29.09 2.19
CA GLN A 11 34.86 -29.53 2.18
C GLN A 11 34.54 -30.43 3.38
N ARG A 12 35.41 -31.41 3.68
CA ARG A 12 35.26 -32.29 4.85
C ARG A 12 35.32 -31.50 6.16
N ARG A 13 36.26 -30.56 6.27
CA ARG A 13 36.38 -29.68 7.44
C ARG A 13 35.12 -28.83 7.65
N LEU A 14 34.58 -28.24 6.59
CA LEU A 14 33.34 -27.46 6.65
C LEU A 14 32.15 -28.32 7.05
N ALA A 15 32.04 -29.54 6.53
CA ALA A 15 30.97 -30.47 6.91
C ALA A 15 31.01 -30.82 8.41
N VAL A 16 32.19 -31.08 8.96
CA VAL A 16 32.38 -31.36 10.40
C VAL A 16 32.03 -30.14 11.26
N LEU A 17 32.47 -28.94 10.86
CA LEU A 17 32.14 -27.70 11.55
C LEU A 17 30.63 -27.41 11.51
N GLN A 18 29.96 -27.62 10.39
CA GLN A 18 28.51 -27.47 10.30
C GLN A 18 27.78 -28.49 11.18
N ALA A 19 28.27 -29.73 11.25
CA ALA A 19 27.69 -30.76 12.10
C ALA A 19 27.85 -30.44 13.60
N SER A 20 28.99 -29.86 14.01
CA SER A 20 29.20 -29.43 15.40
C SER A 20 28.34 -28.21 15.77
N ILE A 21 28.23 -27.22 14.88
CA ILE A 21 27.37 -26.05 15.07
C ILE A 21 25.89 -26.46 15.21
N LYS A 22 25.42 -27.44 14.43
CA LYS A 22 24.04 -27.95 14.52
C LYS A 22 23.73 -28.62 15.87
N LYS A 23 24.73 -29.20 16.53
CA LYS A 23 24.59 -29.84 17.84
C LYS A 23 24.67 -28.85 19.01
N ASP A 24 25.17 -27.63 18.79
CA ASP A 24 25.29 -26.61 19.83
C ASP A 24 23.91 -26.08 20.27
N PRO A 25 23.54 -26.18 21.57
CA PRO A 25 22.28 -25.66 22.08
C PRO A 25 22.15 -24.13 21.90
N ARG A 26 23.26 -23.37 21.94
CA ARG A 26 23.23 -21.92 21.73
C ARG A 26 22.79 -21.59 20.31
N HIS A 27 23.33 -22.29 19.31
CA HIS A 27 22.94 -22.10 17.92
C HIS A 27 21.44 -22.38 17.70
N ARG A 28 20.87 -23.40 18.38
CA ARG A 28 19.42 -23.68 18.33
C ARG A 28 18.59 -22.55 18.94
N GLN A 29 19.04 -21.95 20.04
CA GLN A 29 18.37 -20.80 20.66
C GLN A 29 18.43 -19.55 19.77
N TYR A 30 19.60 -19.23 19.20
CA TYR A 30 19.75 -18.12 18.26
C TYR A 30 18.89 -18.31 17.01
N ALA A 31 18.84 -19.53 16.46
CA ALA A 31 17.98 -19.83 15.31
C ALA A 31 16.49 -19.60 15.62
N ARG A 32 16.02 -20.00 16.82
CA ARG A 32 14.64 -19.73 17.26
C ARG A 32 14.36 -18.23 17.41
N LYS A 33 15.25 -17.49 18.09
CA LYS A 33 15.12 -16.03 18.25
C LYS A 33 15.11 -15.30 16.91
N ARG A 34 15.98 -15.71 15.98
CA ARG A 34 16.03 -15.14 14.62
C ARG A 34 14.75 -15.41 13.85
N ARG A 35 14.19 -16.63 13.93
CA ARG A 35 12.89 -16.93 13.30
C ARG A 35 11.78 -16.06 13.87
N LEU A 36 11.71 -15.90 15.19
CA LEU A 36 10.70 -15.04 15.83
C LEU A 36 10.86 -13.57 15.43
N SER A 37 12.10 -13.06 15.40
CA SER A 37 12.37 -11.70 14.97
C SER A 37 12.02 -11.46 13.49
N VAL A 38 12.32 -12.43 12.62
CA VAL A 38 11.93 -12.35 11.20
C VAL A 38 10.41 -12.37 11.06
N VAL A 39 9.71 -13.29 11.75
CA VAL A 39 8.25 -13.34 11.73
C VAL A 39 7.65 -12.03 12.25
N ALA A 40 8.16 -11.49 13.36
CA ALA A 40 7.70 -10.21 13.90
C ALA A 40 7.94 -9.04 12.94
N SER A 41 9.10 -9.01 12.27
CA SER A 41 9.42 -7.99 11.27
C SER A 41 8.51 -8.07 10.05
N VAL A 42 8.28 -9.29 9.54
CA VAL A 42 7.36 -9.54 8.42
C VAL A 42 5.94 -9.13 8.80
N LEU A 43 5.44 -9.56 9.97
CA LEU A 43 4.11 -9.20 10.43
C LEU A 43 3.96 -7.69 10.62
N GLY A 44 4.97 -7.04 11.23
CA GLY A 44 5.01 -5.59 11.35
C GLY A 44 4.97 -4.88 10.00
N SER A 45 5.71 -5.37 9.01
CA SER A 45 5.70 -4.82 7.66
C SER A 45 4.34 -4.95 6.98
N PHE A 46 3.63 -6.07 7.17
CA PHE A 46 2.26 -6.24 6.68
C PHE A 46 1.28 -5.28 7.32
N VAL A 47 1.40 -5.05 8.64
CA VAL A 47 0.56 -4.08 9.36
C VAL A 47 0.80 -2.66 8.84
N VAL A 48 2.06 -2.24 8.75
CA VAL A 48 2.41 -0.91 8.22
C VAL A 48 1.89 -0.74 6.79
N PHE A 49 2.07 -1.75 5.94
CA PHE A 49 1.56 -1.71 4.58
C PHE A 49 0.03 -1.62 4.52
N GLY A 50 -0.67 -2.38 5.35
CA GLY A 50 -2.13 -2.31 5.46
C GLY A 50 -2.62 -0.94 5.92
N VAL A 51 -1.95 -0.32 6.90
CA VAL A 51 -2.27 1.03 7.35
C VAL A 51 -2.05 2.05 6.24
N VAL A 52 -0.93 1.96 5.51
CA VAL A 52 -0.64 2.86 4.39
C VAL A 52 -1.69 2.74 3.29
N LEU A 53 -2.08 1.52 2.90
CA LEU A 53 -3.13 1.30 1.90
C LEU A 53 -4.47 1.87 2.35
N LEU A 54 -4.83 1.67 3.64
CA LEU A 54 -6.04 2.22 4.22
C LEU A 54 -6.05 3.76 4.19
N LEU A 55 -4.92 4.40 4.47
CA LEU A 55 -4.80 5.86 4.37
C LEU A 55 -4.92 6.36 2.92
N ILE A 56 -4.25 5.71 1.96
CA ILE A 56 -4.34 6.06 0.54
C ILE A 56 -5.80 5.96 0.07
N LYS A 57 -6.48 4.87 0.40
CA LYS A 57 -7.89 4.65 0.08
C LYS A 57 -8.79 5.74 0.67
N SER A 58 -8.59 6.06 1.94
CA SER A 58 -9.35 7.11 2.64
C SER A 58 -9.10 8.48 2.01
N PHE A 59 -7.88 8.75 1.56
CA PHE A 59 -7.51 10.01 0.90
C PHE A 59 -8.20 10.14 -0.47
N ILE A 60 -8.17 9.09 -1.30
CA ILE A 60 -8.86 9.08 -2.60
C ILE A 60 -10.37 9.29 -2.39
N MET A 61 -10.97 8.60 -1.42
CA MET A 61 -12.39 8.79 -1.07
C MET A 61 -12.70 10.21 -0.56
N ALA A 62 -11.78 10.85 0.17
CA ALA A 62 -11.96 12.21 0.66
C ALA A 62 -11.89 13.25 -0.46
N PHE A 63 -11.05 13.00 -1.47
CA PHE A 63 -10.79 13.93 -2.57
C PHE A 63 -11.82 13.78 -3.72
N GLU A 64 -12.03 12.57 -4.22
CA GLU A 64 -12.90 12.30 -5.37
C GLU A 64 -14.33 11.94 -4.97
N GLY A 65 -14.54 11.56 -3.71
CA GLY A 65 -15.80 11.05 -3.20
C GLY A 65 -15.92 9.53 -3.32
N GLN A 66 -16.85 8.98 -2.54
CA GLN A 66 -17.05 7.53 -2.43
C GLN A 66 -17.54 6.90 -3.75
N GLU A 67 -18.41 7.58 -4.49
CA GLU A 67 -18.96 7.08 -5.76
C GLU A 67 -17.89 6.98 -6.85
N ALA A 68 -17.03 8.00 -6.97
CA ALA A 68 -15.90 8.00 -7.90
C ALA A 68 -14.91 6.87 -7.60
N TYR A 69 -14.60 6.65 -6.31
CA TYR A 69 -13.74 5.54 -5.90
C TYR A 69 -14.30 4.17 -6.31
N VAL A 70 -15.61 3.95 -6.15
CA VAL A 70 -16.25 2.69 -6.58
C VAL A 70 -16.11 2.49 -8.09
N GLN A 71 -16.29 3.56 -8.89
CA GLN A 71 -16.11 3.48 -10.34
C GLN A 71 -14.66 3.19 -10.74
N MET A 72 -13.67 3.75 -10.04
CA MET A 72 -12.26 3.44 -10.29
C MET A 72 -11.92 1.98 -10.01
N VAL A 73 -12.53 1.40 -8.99
CA VAL A 73 -12.24 0.05 -8.49
C VAL A 73 -13.07 -1.03 -9.20
N ALA A 74 -14.22 -0.67 -9.76
CA ALA A 74 -15.10 -1.57 -10.50
C ALA A 74 -14.39 -2.50 -11.51
N PRO A 75 -13.54 -2.02 -12.44
CA PRO A 75 -12.87 -2.91 -13.40
C PRO A 75 -11.92 -3.92 -12.73
N ILE A 76 -11.36 -3.57 -11.57
CA ILE A 76 -10.50 -4.49 -10.82
C ILE A 76 -11.35 -5.53 -10.10
N MET A 77 -12.51 -5.14 -9.56
CA MET A 77 -13.43 -6.05 -8.88
C MET A 77 -14.00 -7.12 -9.83
N GLU A 78 -14.30 -6.76 -11.08
CA GLU A 78 -14.83 -7.67 -12.09
C GLU A 78 -13.86 -8.83 -12.42
N THR A 79 -12.56 -8.60 -12.27
CA THR A 79 -11.52 -9.62 -12.52
C THR A 79 -11.25 -10.53 -11.32
N GLN A 80 -11.80 -10.20 -10.15
CA GLN A 80 -11.57 -10.94 -8.92
C GLN A 80 -12.72 -11.90 -8.64
N PRO A 81 -12.43 -13.10 -8.10
CA PRO A 81 -13.48 -13.98 -7.62
C PRO A 81 -14.28 -13.27 -6.51
N GLU A 82 -15.61 -13.37 -6.58
CA GLU A 82 -16.49 -12.80 -5.54
C GLU A 82 -16.09 -13.33 -4.16
N GLY A 83 -15.86 -12.41 -3.21
CA GLY A 83 -15.41 -12.76 -1.86
C GLY A 83 -13.90 -13.04 -1.73
N GLY A 84 -13.10 -12.85 -2.78
CA GLY A 84 -11.65 -12.91 -2.71
C GLY A 84 -11.06 -11.88 -1.73
N VAL A 85 -9.96 -12.22 -1.06
CA VAL A 85 -9.29 -11.33 -0.09
C VAL A 85 -8.93 -9.97 -0.71
N ILE A 86 -8.53 -9.99 -1.98
CA ILE A 86 -8.20 -8.79 -2.75
C ILE A 86 -9.47 -7.96 -2.99
N ALA A 87 -10.57 -8.60 -3.39
CA ALA A 87 -11.84 -7.91 -3.57
C ALA A 87 -12.30 -7.22 -2.27
N LEU A 88 -12.19 -7.92 -1.14
CA LEU A 88 -12.58 -7.39 0.17
C LEU A 88 -11.69 -6.24 0.64
N ALA A 89 -10.40 -6.25 0.30
CA ALA A 89 -9.48 -5.17 0.64
C ALA A 89 -9.73 -3.87 -0.16
N ILE A 90 -10.13 -4.00 -1.43
CA ILE A 90 -10.33 -2.85 -2.31
C ILE A 90 -11.76 -2.30 -2.20
N ALA A 91 -12.76 -3.15 -1.93
CA ALA A 91 -14.15 -2.73 -1.76
C ALA A 91 -14.30 -1.64 -0.67
N PRO A 92 -15.22 -0.67 -0.81
CA PRO A 92 -15.39 0.40 0.18
C PRO A 92 -15.65 -0.16 1.59
N ASP A 93 -14.83 0.23 2.56
CA ASP A 93 -14.93 -0.25 3.93
C ASP A 93 -15.26 0.90 4.90
N PRO A 94 -15.96 0.60 6.02
CA PRO A 94 -16.43 1.61 6.96
C PRO A 94 -15.29 2.43 7.61
N ALA A 95 -14.11 1.84 7.78
CA ALA A 95 -12.97 2.54 8.38
C ALA A 95 -12.42 3.59 7.42
N SER A 96 -12.21 3.24 6.14
CA SER A 96 -11.79 4.20 5.13
C SER A 96 -12.82 5.30 4.89
N THR A 97 -14.13 4.99 4.90
CA THR A 97 -15.17 6.02 4.76
C THR A 97 -15.20 6.97 5.96
N ALA A 98 -14.98 6.47 7.18
CA ALA A 98 -14.95 7.30 8.38
C ALA A 98 -13.74 8.24 8.39
N ILE A 99 -12.56 7.74 8.00
CA ILE A 99 -11.35 8.55 7.88
C ILE A 99 -11.50 9.58 6.75
N ALA A 100 -12.08 9.18 5.62
CA ALA A 100 -12.37 10.10 4.53
C ALA A 100 -13.31 11.23 4.96
N ALA A 101 -14.37 10.92 5.69
CA ALA A 101 -15.30 11.92 6.22
C ALA A 101 -14.63 12.90 7.19
N LEU A 102 -13.69 12.42 8.02
CA LEU A 102 -12.90 13.26 8.91
C LEU A 102 -11.95 14.21 8.14
N LEU A 103 -11.39 13.75 7.03
CA LEU A 103 -10.43 14.50 6.22
C LEU A 103 -11.10 15.46 5.21
N LYS A 104 -12.34 15.17 4.80
CA LYS A 104 -13.10 15.93 3.79
C LYS A 104 -13.15 17.46 4.04
N PRO A 105 -13.32 17.97 5.28
CA PRO A 105 -13.30 19.41 5.55
C PRO A 105 -11.96 20.09 5.24
N LEU A 106 -10.84 19.36 5.31
CA LEU A 106 -9.51 19.91 5.03
C LEU A 106 -9.29 20.16 3.53
N PHE A 107 -9.95 19.38 2.66
CA PHE A 107 -9.85 19.52 1.21
C PHE A 107 -10.94 20.43 0.61
N SER A 108 -12.02 20.67 1.36
CA SER A 108 -13.11 21.55 0.94
C SER A 108 -12.75 23.05 0.99
N ALA A 109 -11.66 23.41 1.69
CA ALA A 109 -11.20 24.80 1.79
C ALA A 109 -10.49 25.32 0.52
N GLU A 110 -10.06 24.43 -0.39
CA GLU A 110 -9.36 24.80 -1.63
C GLU A 110 -10.30 24.94 -2.84
N GLN A 111 -11.59 24.61 -2.67
CA GLN A 111 -12.66 24.95 -3.63
C GLN A 111 -13.40 26.20 -3.16
N ALA A 112 -12.68 27.28 -2.87
CA ALA A 112 -13.30 28.60 -3.01
C ALA A 112 -13.65 28.72 -4.50
N PRO A 113 -14.92 28.92 -4.87
CA PRO A 113 -15.26 29.06 -6.27
C PRO A 113 -14.51 30.29 -6.77
N ALA A 114 -13.61 30.10 -7.73
CA ALA A 114 -13.28 31.17 -8.63
C ALA A 114 -14.62 31.56 -9.26
N ALA A 115 -15.22 32.61 -8.73
CA ALA A 115 -16.31 33.31 -9.35
C ALA A 115 -15.76 33.88 -10.67
N SER A 116 -15.65 33.04 -11.69
CA SER A 116 -15.84 33.48 -13.06
C SER A 116 -17.33 33.72 -13.20
N GLU A 117 -17.78 34.81 -12.56
CA GLU A 117 -18.89 35.60 -13.04
C GLU A 117 -18.69 35.70 -14.55
N GLY A 118 -19.61 35.10 -15.29
CA GLY A 118 -19.77 35.40 -16.70
C GLY A 118 -20.00 36.90 -16.79
N MET A 119 -18.92 37.64 -17.05
CA MET A 119 -19.00 39.03 -17.44
C MET A 119 -19.63 39.02 -18.84
N THR A 120 -20.96 38.96 -18.87
CA THR A 120 -21.75 39.30 -20.04
C THR A 120 -21.47 40.76 -20.32
N VAL A 121 -20.51 41.03 -21.21
CA VAL A 121 -20.33 42.34 -21.81
C VAL A 121 -21.58 42.59 -22.66
N PRO A 122 -22.45 43.57 -22.33
CA PRO A 122 -23.52 43.92 -23.23
C PRO A 122 -22.90 44.61 -24.45
N LEU A 123 -22.80 43.89 -25.56
CA LEU A 123 -22.56 44.48 -26.88
C LEU A 123 -23.80 45.28 -27.25
N ASN A 124 -23.82 46.55 -26.85
CA ASN A 124 -24.74 47.56 -27.37
C ASN A 124 -24.36 47.86 -28.82
N MET A 125 -24.75 46.98 -29.74
CA MET A 125 -24.75 47.29 -31.17
C MET A 125 -26.00 48.14 -31.43
N SER A 126 -25.78 49.44 -31.41
CA SER A 126 -26.71 50.46 -31.89
C SER A 126 -27.18 50.10 -33.30
N GLY A 127 -28.45 49.75 -33.43
CA GLY A 127 -29.14 49.80 -34.71
C GLY A 127 -29.32 51.26 -35.11
N THR A 128 -28.50 51.73 -36.05
CA THR A 128 -28.82 52.90 -36.87
C THR A 128 -29.73 52.44 -38.00
N GLN A 129 -31.04 52.72 -37.82
CA GLN A 129 -31.98 52.95 -38.92
C GLN A 129 -31.70 54.35 -39.47
N ASP A 130 -31.32 54.43 -40.74
CA ASP A 130 -31.99 55.16 -41.83
C ASP A 130 -31.12 55.18 -43.10
#